data_AF-A0A7K7GJG7-F1
#
_entry.id   AF-A0A7K7GJG7-F1
#
_cell.length_a   1.000
_cell.length_b   1.000
_cell.length_c   1.000
_cell.angle_alpha   90.00
_cell.angle_beta   90.00
_cell.angle_gamma   90.00
#
_symmetry.space_group_name_H-M   'P 1'
#
loop_
_entity.id
_entity.type
_entity.pdbx_description
1 polymer ?
#
loop_
_entity_poly.entity_id
_entity_poly.type
_entity_poly.pdbx_seq_one_letter_code
_entity_poly.pdbx_strand_id
1 'polypeptide(L)'
;ELVLKVRVQNLRDNDFIEIELDRQELTYQDLLRVSCCELGINPEQVEKIRKLPNTLVRKDKDVARLQDFQELELVLTRSDSSPFRNAAAALPERPCYNSRASKLTY
;
A
#
# COMPACT_ATOMS: atom_id res chain seq x y z
N GLU A 1 19.93 -8.53 -17.06
CA GLU A 1 18.57 -8.14 -16.64
C GLU A 1 18.26 -8.74 -15.29
N LEU A 2 17.34 -8.14 -14.54
CA LEU A 2 16.82 -8.59 -13.25
C LEU A 2 15.30 -8.47 -13.30
N VAL A 3 14.59 -9.57 -13.03
CA VAL A 3 13.12 -9.59 -12.97
C VAL A 3 12.67 -9.60 -11.50
N LEU A 4 11.79 -8.69 -11.10
CA LEU A 4 11.28 -8.62 -9.72
C LEU A 4 9.76 -8.66 -9.69
N LYS A 5 9.19 -9.24 -8.64
CA LYS A 5 7.75 -9.24 -8.36
C LYS A 5 7.45 -8.14 -7.37
N VAL A 6 6.81 -7.07 -7.80
CA VAL A 6 6.49 -5.93 -6.93
C VAL A 6 4.99 -5.86 -6.66
N ARG A 7 4.64 -5.44 -5.45
CA ARG A 7 3.28 -5.09 -5.06
C ARG A 7 3.27 -3.97 -4.04
N VAL A 8 2.07 -3.50 -3.72
CA VAL A 8 1.86 -2.50 -2.68
C VAL A 8 1.31 -3.15 -1.41
N GLN A 9 1.81 -2.73 -0.26
CA GLN A 9 1.30 -3.23 1.02
C GLN A 9 -0.13 -2.75 1.26
N ASN A 10 -1.01 -3.66 1.70
CA ASN A 10 -2.38 -3.37 2.14
C ASN A 10 -3.34 -2.80 1.06
N LEU A 11 -3.05 -3.01 -0.23
CA LEU A 11 -4.08 -2.88 -1.26
C LEU A 11 -5.03 -4.09 -1.19
N ARG A 12 -6.28 -3.90 -1.62
CA ARG A 12 -7.26 -5.01 -1.67
C ARG A 12 -6.75 -6.14 -2.57
N ASP A 13 -5.98 -5.78 -3.58
CA ASP A 13 -5.34 -6.68 -4.52
C ASP A 13 -3.94 -7.02 -4.02
N ASN A 14 -3.68 -8.31 -3.82
CA ASN A 14 -2.38 -8.84 -3.36
C ASN A 14 -1.52 -9.34 -4.52
N ASP A 15 -1.92 -9.00 -5.73
CA ASP A 15 -1.27 -9.45 -6.95
C ASP A 15 0.11 -8.79 -7.09
N PHE A 16 1.05 -9.59 -7.57
CA PHE A 16 2.37 -9.12 -7.94
C PHE A 16 2.39 -8.80 -9.42
N ILE A 17 3.05 -7.71 -9.77
CA ILE A 17 3.43 -7.42 -11.15
C ILE A 17 4.91 -7.71 -11.33
N GLU A 18 5.29 -8.20 -12.49
CA GLU A 18 6.68 -8.45 -12.85
C GLU A 18 7.25 -7.20 -13.51
N ILE A 19 8.39 -6.73 -13.01
CA ILE A 19 9.14 -5.60 -13.59
C ILE A 19 10.54 -6.05 -13.97
N GLU A 20 11.04 -5.49 -15.06
CA GLU A 20 12.36 -5.79 -15.59
C GLU A 20 13.29 -4.59 -15.39
N LEU A 21 14.49 -4.86 -14.88
CA LEU A 21 15.48 -3.84 -14.53
C LEU A 21 16.86 -4.25 -15.04
N ASP A 22 17.68 -3.27 -15.43
CA ASP A 22 19.09 -3.55 -15.72
C ASP A 22 19.89 -3.64 -14.41
N ARG A 23 20.45 -4.81 -14.13
CA ARG A 23 21.27 -5.08 -12.95
C ARG A 23 22.54 -4.24 -12.91
N GLN A 24 23.09 -3.80 -14.05
CA GLN A 24 24.38 -3.14 -14.11
C GLN A 24 24.36 -1.72 -13.50
N GLU A 25 23.24 -1.02 -13.64
CA GLU A 25 23.09 0.37 -13.18
C GLU A 25 21.97 0.54 -12.13
N LEU A 26 21.49 -0.58 -11.55
CA LEU A 26 20.36 -0.54 -10.63
C LEU A 26 20.73 0.10 -9.29
N THR A 27 20.24 1.33 -9.07
CA THR A 27 20.28 2.00 -7.77
C THR A 27 18.98 1.81 -6.99
N TYR A 28 19.00 2.13 -5.70
CA TYR A 28 17.78 2.20 -4.88
C TYR A 28 16.77 3.20 -5.44
N GLN A 29 17.25 4.33 -5.97
CA GLN A 29 16.38 5.35 -6.54
C GLN A 29 15.72 4.88 -7.84
N ASP A 30 16.44 4.12 -8.67
CA ASP A 30 15.89 3.58 -9.92
C ASP A 30 14.87 2.47 -9.64
N LEU A 31 15.18 1.57 -8.70
CA LEU A 31 14.21 0.58 -8.22
C LEU A 31 12.92 1.25 -7.74
N LEU A 32 13.03 2.26 -6.88
CA LEU A 32 11.87 3.01 -6.37
C LEU A 32 11.09 3.64 -7.52
N ARG A 33 11.77 4.33 -8.43
CA ARG A 33 11.14 5.05 -9.56
C ARG A 33 10.38 4.11 -10.49
N VAL A 34 11.02 3.04 -10.96
CA VAL A 34 10.40 2.08 -11.88
C VAL A 34 9.24 1.36 -11.19
N SER A 35 9.44 0.88 -9.96
CA SER A 35 8.36 0.23 -9.20
C SER A 35 7.15 1.15 -9.00
N CYS A 36 7.38 2.43 -8.68
CA CYS A 36 6.33 3.42 -8.53
C CYS A 36 5.60 3.71 -9.84
N CYS A 37 6.33 3.80 -10.95
CA CYS A 37 5.77 4.05 -12.28
C CYS A 37 4.83 2.92 -12.70
N GLU A 38 5.28 1.67 -12.57
CA GLU A 38 4.49 0.48 -12.94
C GLU A 38 3.29 0.27 -12.02
N LEU A 39 3.40 0.64 -10.74
CA LEU A 39 2.29 0.56 -9.78
C LEU A 39 1.37 1.80 -9.79
N GLY A 40 1.69 2.84 -10.58
CA GLY A 40 0.91 4.08 -10.64
C GLY A 40 0.89 4.88 -9.33
N ILE A 41 1.97 4.83 -8.55
CA ILE A 41 2.09 5.45 -7.22
C ILE A 41 3.15 6.55 -7.24
N ASN A 42 2.97 7.59 -6.44
CA ASN A 42 4.00 8.61 -6.28
C ASN A 42 5.09 8.14 -5.31
N PRO A 43 6.38 8.34 -5.62
CA PRO A 43 7.48 7.93 -4.73
C PRO A 43 7.44 8.62 -3.37
N GLU A 44 6.84 9.81 -3.29
CA GLU A 44 6.60 10.57 -2.05
C GLU A 44 5.63 9.85 -1.08
N GLN A 45 4.76 8.99 -1.62
CA GLN A 45 3.85 8.18 -0.83
C GLN A 45 4.52 6.91 -0.32
N VAL A 46 5.72 6.56 -0.78
CA VAL A 46 6.39 5.32 -0.35
C VAL A 46 7.18 5.59 0.93
N GLU A 47 6.79 4.92 2.01
CA GLU A 47 7.51 4.96 3.29
C GLU A 47 8.78 4.10 3.24
N LYS A 48 8.67 2.90 2.66
CA LYS A 48 9.76 1.92 2.61
C LYS A 48 9.51 0.80 1.62
N ILE A 49 10.60 0.22 1.10
CA ILE A 49 10.57 -0.98 0.27
C ILE A 49 11.01 -2.19 1.11
N ARG A 50 10.22 -3.25 1.11
CA ARG A 50 10.51 -4.50 1.84
C ARG A 50 10.60 -5.66 0.87
N LYS A 51 11.69 -6.40 0.91
CA LYS A 51 11.76 -7.76 0.36
C LYS A 51 11.03 -8.72 1.29
N LEU A 52 10.15 -9.55 0.73
CA LEU A 52 9.44 -10.55 1.51
C LEU A 52 10.37 -11.71 1.95
N PRO A 53 10.12 -12.31 3.12
CA PRO A 53 8.98 -12.03 3.99
C PRO A 53 9.12 -10.77 4.86
N ASN A 54 10.31 -10.29 5.23
CA ASN A 54 10.44 -9.18 6.19
C ASN A 54 11.75 -8.35 6.12
N THR A 55 12.46 -8.31 4.99
CA THR A 55 13.76 -7.63 4.86
C THR A 55 13.61 -6.22 4.29
N LEU A 56 14.20 -5.22 4.95
CA LEU A 56 14.15 -3.82 4.48
C LEU A 56 15.25 -3.55 3.44
N VAL A 57 14.90 -2.92 2.32
CA VAL A 57 15.86 -2.44 1.31
C VAL A 57 16.13 -0.96 1.59
N ARG A 58 17.38 -0.59 1.88
CA ARG A 58 17.71 0.79 2.31
C ARG A 58 18.74 1.52 1.44
N LYS A 59 19.52 0.76 0.67
CA LYS A 59 20.68 1.26 -0.06
C LYS A 59 20.96 0.38 -1.27
N ASP A 60 21.78 0.88 -2.18
CA ASP A 60 22.14 0.19 -3.43
C ASP A 60 22.78 -1.18 -3.18
N LYS A 61 23.55 -1.32 -2.09
CA LYS A 61 24.12 -2.63 -1.71
C LYS A 61 23.07 -3.69 -1.37
N ASP A 62 21.91 -3.28 -0.86
CA ASP A 62 20.81 -4.21 -0.55
C ASP A 62 20.09 -4.59 -1.85
N VAL A 63 19.96 -3.64 -2.77
CA VAL A 63 19.38 -3.82 -4.12
C VAL A 63 20.24 -4.74 -4.98
N ALA A 64 21.56 -4.58 -4.97
CA ALA A 64 22.50 -5.44 -5.69
C ALA A 64 22.42 -6.91 -5.27
N ARG A 65 21.95 -7.19 -4.05
CA ARG A 65 21.75 -8.54 -3.51
C ARG A 65 20.42 -9.18 -3.92
N LEU A 66 19.52 -8.42 -4.56
CA LEU A 66 18.28 -8.97 -5.08
C LEU A 66 18.56 -9.97 -6.20
N GLN A 67 17.66 -10.92 -6.37
CA GLN A 67 17.72 -11.97 -7.39
C GLN A 67 16.39 -12.04 -8.13
N ASP A 68 16.38 -12.72 -9.26
CA ASP A 68 15.21 -12.85 -10.11
C ASP A 68 14.03 -13.47 -9.36
N PHE A 69 12.84 -12.98 -9.69
CA PHE A 69 11.55 -13.38 -9.14
C PHE A 69 11.42 -13.20 -7.62
N GLN A 70 12.28 -12.38 -7.01
CA GLN A 70 12.10 -11.99 -5.62
C GLN A 70 10.91 -11.04 -5.47
N GLU A 71 10.18 -11.26 -4.38
CA GLU A 71 9.00 -10.50 -4.05
C GLU A 71 9.37 -9.27 -3.21
N LEU A 72 8.93 -8.11 -3.68
CA LEU A 72 9.05 -6.84 -3.01
C LEU A 72 7.67 -6.26 -2.73
N GLU A 73 7.59 -5.56 -1.61
CA GLU A 73 6.40 -4.87 -1.15
C GLU A 73 6.76 -3.40 -0.86
N LEU A 74 6.07 -2.50 -1.55
CA LEU A 74 6.15 -1.07 -1.32
C LEU A 74 5.15 -0.71 -0.22
N VAL A 75 5.66 -0.25 0.91
CA VAL A 75 4.84 0.22 2.02
C VAL A 75 4.58 1.70 1.81
N LEU A 76 3.32 2.09 1.74
CA LEU A 76 2.93 3.49 1.60
C LEU A 76 2.81 4.16 2.96
N THR A 77 3.21 5.44 3.02
CA THR A 77 2.90 6.31 4.14
C THR A 77 1.39 6.36 4.28
N ARG A 78 0.90 6.16 5.51
CA ARG A 78 -0.50 6.44 5.80
C ARG A 78 -0.68 7.94 5.72
N SER A 79 -1.11 8.42 4.57
CA SER A 79 -1.70 9.75 4.49
C SER A 79 -2.98 9.67 5.32
N ASP A 80 -3.04 10.32 6.48
CA ASP A 80 -4.28 10.58 7.22
C ASP A 80 -5.24 11.51 6.42
N SER A 81 -5.08 11.58 5.10
CA SER A 81 -5.84 12.38 4.15
C SER A 81 -6.52 11.49 3.10
N SER A 82 -7.09 10.37 3.51
CA SER A 82 -8.19 9.77 2.75
C SER A 82 -9.51 10.44 3.19
N PRO A 83 -10.17 11.27 2.35
CA PRO A 83 -11.52 11.78 2.67
C PRO A 83 -12.57 10.65 2.77
N PHE A 84 -12.21 9.42 2.43
CA PHE A 84 -13.12 8.26 2.41
C PHE A 84 -13.05 7.35 3.64
N ARG A 85 -12.11 7.55 4.58
CA ARG A 85 -12.04 6.71 5.80
C ARG A 85 -12.93 7.18 6.96
N ASN A 86 -13.57 8.35 6.84
CA ASN A 86 -14.49 8.85 7.85
C ASN A 86 -15.96 8.43 7.64
N ALA A 87 -16.27 7.65 6.61
CA ALA A 87 -17.65 7.18 6.38
C ALA A 87 -18.12 6.06 7.33
N ALA A 88 -17.31 5.66 8.32
CA ALA A 88 -17.68 4.63 9.31
C ALA A 88 -17.81 5.16 10.76
N ALA A 89 -17.63 6.48 10.99
CA ALA A 89 -17.64 7.05 12.35
C ALA A 89 -18.69 8.17 12.54
N ALA A 90 -19.81 8.09 11.83
CA ALA A 90 -20.96 8.96 12.08
C ALA A 90 -22.28 8.19 11.87
N LEU A 91 -22.49 7.15 12.66
CA LEU A 91 -23.85 6.87 13.13
C LEU A 91 -24.16 7.97 14.16
N PRO A 92 -25.03 8.96 13.88
CA PRO A 92 -25.67 9.63 14.98
C PRO A 92 -26.47 8.54 15.69
N GLU A 93 -26.11 8.23 16.93
CA GLU A 93 -27.00 7.59 17.88
C GLU A 93 -28.23 8.50 18.04
N ARG A 94 -29.15 8.43 17.07
CA ARG A 94 -30.52 8.84 17.30
C ARG A 94 -31.08 7.77 18.24
N PRO A 95 -31.51 8.11 19.46
CA PRO A 95 -32.38 7.20 20.20
C PRO A 95 -33.62 6.99 19.33
N CYS A 96 -33.73 5.81 18.72
CA CYS A 96 -34.88 5.37 17.93
C CYS A 96 -36.07 5.06 18.84
N TYR A 97 -36.43 5.99 19.74
CA TYR A 97 -37.57 5.85 20.63
C TYR A 97 -38.49 7.04 20.43
N ASN A 98 -39.53 6.82 19.61
CA ASN A 98 -40.58 7.81 19.42
C ASN A 98 -41.54 7.72 20.61
N SER A 99 -41.31 8.54 21.64
CA SER A 99 -42.10 8.58 22.88
C SER A 99 -43.57 9.00 22.69
N ARG A 100 -43.97 9.35 21.46
CA ARG A 100 -45.36 9.71 21.11
C ARG A 100 -46.22 8.52 20.70
N ALA A 101 -45.67 7.30 20.60
CA ALA A 101 -46.44 6.12 20.19
C ALA A 101 -47.26 5.47 21.32
N SER A 102 -47.17 5.95 22.57
CA SER A 102 -47.84 5.37 23.73
C SER A 102 -49.16 6.08 24.07
N LYS A 103 -50.19 5.97 23.21
CA LYS A 103 -51.59 6.13 23.64
C LYS A 103 -52.57 5.59 22.60
N LEU A 104 -52.66 4.27 22.55
CA LEU A 104 -53.85 3.55 22.07
C LEU A 104 -54.38 2.79 23.29
N THR A 105 -55.33 3.39 23.98
CA THR A 105 -56.15 2.72 25.00
C THR A 105 -57.30 2.00 24.29
N TYR A 106 -57.47 0.72 24.64
CA TYR A 106 -58.50 -0.22 24.21
C TYR A 106 -59.91 0.24 24.54
#